data_AF-A0A7D3VW27-F1
#
_entry.id   AF-A0A7D3VW27-F1
#
_cell.length_a   1.000
_cell.length_b   1.000
_cell.length_c   1.000
_cell.angle_alpha   90.00
_cell.angle_beta   90.00
_cell.angle_gamma   90.00
#
_symmetry.space_group_name_H-M   'P 1'
#
loop_
_entity.id
_entity.type
_entity.pdbx_description
1 polymer ?
#
loop_
_entity_poly.entity_id
_entity_poly.type
_entity_poly.pdbx_seq_one_letter_code
_entity_poly.pdbx_strand_id
1 'polypeptide(L)'
;MARAFGHPQGVGLLGPGTDSLLRTLLVDALADRARPRATEVILTRAELERLFPEDIDQFPAEHYDSELHVTATLEDAIERLEDRAASWNTHEAATRPPILWLAAPGEDADVVHDTLCSLDGADIIAIFRGAWPYGPTHLVDADGPRQVPNQLELLSASEAIGKLTASP
;
A
#
# COMPACT_ATOMS: atom_id res chain seq x y z
N MET A 1 3.66 11.45 2.15
CA MET A 1 2.88 10.82 3.23
C MET A 1 2.98 9.30 3.25
N ALA A 2 2.98 8.60 2.11
CA ALA A 2 2.95 7.13 2.07
C ALA A 2 4.03 6.42 2.91
N ARG A 3 5.25 6.98 3.00
CA ARG A 3 6.34 6.45 3.85
C ARG A 3 5.97 6.30 5.33
N ALA A 4 5.05 7.10 5.85
CA ALA A 4 4.59 6.97 7.24
C ALA A 4 3.86 5.65 7.52
N PHE A 5 3.39 4.98 6.46
CA PHE A 5 2.77 3.66 6.51
C PHE A 5 3.71 2.55 5.98
N GLY A 6 4.94 2.88 5.58
CA GLY A 6 5.84 1.91 4.97
C GLY A 6 6.32 0.85 5.96
N HIS A 7 6.35 -0.40 5.51
CA HIS A 7 6.96 -1.53 6.21
C HIS A 7 7.71 -2.40 5.19
N PRO A 8 8.87 -2.99 5.51
CA PRO A 8 9.64 -3.79 4.55
C PRO A 8 8.86 -4.95 3.92
N GLN A 9 7.91 -5.52 4.67
CA GLN A 9 7.07 -6.62 4.20
C GLN A 9 5.74 -6.14 3.59
N GLY A 10 5.55 -4.83 3.40
CA GLY A 10 4.27 -4.22 3.03
C GLY A 10 3.29 -4.11 4.21
N VAL A 11 2.21 -3.36 3.98
CA VAL A 11 1.17 -3.11 4.98
C VAL A 11 -0.23 -3.33 4.41
N GLY A 12 -1.16 -3.78 5.26
CA GLY A 12 -2.58 -3.87 4.96
C GLY A 12 -3.35 -2.64 5.46
N LEU A 13 -4.44 -2.29 4.79
CA LEU A 13 -5.41 -1.27 5.21
C LEU A 13 -6.81 -1.87 5.23
N LEU A 14 -7.50 -1.71 6.36
CA LEU A 14 -8.87 -2.18 6.57
C LEU A 14 -9.77 -1.08 7.12
N GLY A 15 -11.04 -1.07 6.73
CA GLY A 15 -12.05 -0.19 7.30
C GLY A 15 -12.61 0.84 6.31
N PRO A 16 -13.65 1.59 6.72
CA PRO A 16 -14.44 2.45 5.84
C PRO A 16 -13.64 3.61 5.23
N GLY A 17 -12.56 4.07 5.86
CA GLY A 17 -11.73 5.16 5.33
C GLY A 17 -10.62 4.71 4.38
N THR A 18 -10.48 3.40 4.11
CA THR A 18 -9.35 2.85 3.34
C THR A 18 -9.21 3.49 1.96
N ASP A 19 -10.31 3.56 1.21
CA ASP A 19 -10.30 4.07 -0.16
C ASP A 19 -10.03 5.60 -0.19
N SER A 20 -10.49 6.33 0.83
CA SER A 20 -10.14 7.74 1.02
C SER A 20 -8.67 7.94 1.29
N LEU A 21 -8.08 7.15 2.19
CA LEU A 21 -6.64 7.21 2.48
C LEU A 21 -5.81 6.85 1.23
N LEU A 22 -6.15 5.78 0.53
CA LEU A 22 -5.44 5.35 -0.68
C LEU A 22 -5.46 6.44 -1.77
N ARG A 23 -6.61 7.09 -2.00
CA ARG A 23 -6.70 8.26 -2.89
C ARG A 23 -5.78 9.40 -2.42
N THR A 24 -5.80 9.73 -1.13
CA THR A 24 -4.92 10.78 -0.58
C THR A 24 -3.45 10.45 -0.78
N LEU A 25 -3.04 9.20 -0.58
CA LEU A 25 -1.66 8.76 -0.78
C LEU A 25 -1.25 8.82 -2.25
N LEU A 26 -2.13 8.39 -3.17
CA LEU A 26 -1.91 8.48 -4.61
C LEU A 26 -1.76 9.94 -5.06
N VAL A 27 -2.68 10.82 -4.64
CA VAL A 27 -2.64 12.24 -5.00
C VAL A 27 -1.42 12.93 -4.39
N ASP A 28 -1.08 12.68 -3.13
CA ASP A 28 0.12 13.22 -2.48
C ASP A 28 1.41 12.79 -3.20
N ALA A 29 1.49 11.54 -3.65
CA ALA A 29 2.65 11.02 -4.37
C ALA A 29 2.84 11.72 -5.74
N LEU A 30 1.75 12.02 -6.45
CA LEU A 30 1.77 12.60 -7.80
C LEU A 30 1.77 14.14 -7.81
N ALA A 31 1.16 14.79 -6.81
CA ALA A 31 1.02 16.24 -6.77
C ALA A 31 2.33 16.96 -6.41
N ASP A 32 3.26 16.29 -5.71
CA ASP A 32 4.50 16.90 -5.26
C ASP A 32 5.61 16.87 -6.32
N ARG A 33 5.33 17.53 -7.45
CA ARG A 33 6.22 17.66 -8.62
C ARG A 33 7.48 18.49 -8.36
N ALA A 34 7.54 19.20 -7.22
CA ALA A 34 8.71 19.99 -6.83
C ALA A 34 9.78 19.16 -6.12
N ARG A 35 9.51 17.88 -5.79
CA ARG A 35 10.52 17.02 -5.19
C ARG A 35 11.61 16.67 -6.20
N PRO A 36 12.89 16.69 -5.78
CA PRO A 36 14.00 16.22 -6.61
C PRO A 36 13.85 14.76 -7.08
N ARG A 37 12.94 14.00 -6.46
CA ARG A 37 12.54 12.64 -6.83
C ARG A 37 11.04 12.47 -6.63
N ALA A 38 10.31 12.61 -7.73
CA ALA A 38 8.90 12.24 -7.75
C ALA A 38 8.76 10.75 -7.44
N THR A 39 7.71 10.37 -6.72
CA THR A 39 7.45 8.97 -6.35
C THR A 39 6.80 8.28 -7.54
N GLU A 40 7.38 7.19 -8.01
CA GLU A 40 6.74 6.33 -9.02
C GLU A 40 5.57 5.60 -8.33
N VAL A 41 4.40 5.57 -8.95
CA VAL A 41 3.20 4.93 -8.42
C VAL A 41 2.80 3.80 -9.36
N ILE A 42 2.63 2.60 -8.83
CA ILE A 42 2.17 1.43 -9.56
C ILE A 42 0.87 0.94 -8.94
N LEU A 43 -0.15 0.71 -9.79
CA LEU A 43 -1.42 0.09 -9.44
C LEU A 43 -2.08 -0.51 -10.69
N THR A 44 -3.06 -1.39 -10.52
CA THR A 44 -3.86 -1.89 -11.64
C THR A 44 -4.98 -0.92 -12.00
N ARG A 45 -5.51 -1.08 -13.22
CA ARG A 45 -6.72 -0.39 -13.67
C ARG A 45 -7.91 -0.63 -12.74
N ALA A 46 -8.05 -1.85 -12.21
CA ALA A 46 -9.13 -2.20 -11.30
C ALA A 46 -9.03 -1.42 -9.97
N GLU A 47 -7.82 -1.24 -9.42
CA GLU A 47 -7.66 -0.38 -8.26
C GLU A 47 -7.94 1.08 -8.58
N LEU A 48 -7.49 1.57 -9.74
CA LEU A 48 -7.75 2.96 -10.14
C LEU A 48 -9.25 3.23 -10.28
N GLU A 49 -10.00 2.36 -10.96
CA GLU A 49 -11.46 2.41 -11.10
C GLU A 49 -12.17 2.39 -9.76
N ARG A 50 -11.72 1.53 -8.84
CA ARG A 50 -12.28 1.48 -7.49
C ARG A 50 -12.01 2.77 -6.71
N LEU A 51 -10.84 3.37 -6.88
CA LEU A 51 -10.49 4.62 -6.21
C LEU A 51 -11.25 5.82 -6.80
N PHE A 52 -11.55 5.82 -8.10
CA PHE A 52 -12.20 6.94 -8.78
C PHE A 52 -13.38 6.47 -9.66
N PRO A 53 -14.46 5.95 -9.06
CA PRO A 53 -15.54 5.29 -9.80
C PRO A 53 -16.37 6.23 -10.69
N GLU A 54 -16.46 7.52 -10.35
CA GLU A 54 -17.24 8.52 -11.10
C GLU A 54 -16.42 9.32 -12.12
N ASP A 55 -15.09 9.25 -12.04
CA ASP A 55 -14.17 10.14 -12.78
C ASP A 55 -13.13 9.38 -13.62
N ILE A 56 -13.24 8.05 -13.76
CA ILE A 56 -12.24 7.25 -14.48
C ILE A 56 -12.02 7.71 -15.93
N ASP A 57 -13.08 8.18 -16.59
CA ASP A 57 -13.03 8.70 -17.97
C ASP A 57 -12.26 10.02 -18.08
N GLN A 58 -12.04 10.71 -16.96
CA GLN A 58 -11.20 11.91 -16.87
C GLN A 58 -9.71 11.57 -16.72
N PHE A 59 -9.37 10.29 -16.60
CA PHE A 59 -7.99 9.77 -16.66
C PHE A 59 -7.74 9.09 -18.02
N PRO A 60 -7.61 9.85 -19.13
CA PRO A 60 -7.21 9.26 -20.39
C PRO A 60 -5.82 8.65 -20.24
N ALA A 61 -5.65 7.40 -20.67
CA ALA A 61 -4.42 6.64 -20.47
C ALA A 61 -3.16 7.32 -21.07
N GLU A 62 -3.38 8.26 -21.98
CA GLU A 62 -2.37 9.07 -22.65
C GLU A 62 -1.80 10.20 -21.77
N HIS A 63 -2.43 10.50 -20.63
CA HIS A 63 -2.06 11.61 -19.72
C HIS A 63 -1.52 11.13 -18.37
N TYR A 64 -1.28 9.84 -18.19
CA TYR A 64 -0.58 9.40 -16.99
C TYR A 64 0.80 10.07 -16.97
N ASP A 65 1.07 10.80 -15.88
CA ASP A 65 2.40 11.36 -15.62
C ASP A 65 3.44 10.25 -15.78
N SER A 66 4.68 10.59 -16.12
CA SER A 66 5.76 9.60 -16.24
C SER A 66 5.93 8.72 -15.00
N GLU A 67 5.37 9.16 -13.87
CA GLU A 67 5.43 8.57 -12.56
C GLU A 67 4.17 7.76 -12.20
N LEU A 68 3.09 7.78 -12.98
CA LEU A 68 1.90 6.96 -12.73
C LEU A 68 1.85 5.78 -13.72
N HIS A 69 1.91 4.57 -13.18
CA HIS A 69 1.91 3.35 -13.95
C HIS A 69 0.69 2.50 -13.63
N VAL A 70 -0.23 2.46 -14.60
CA VAL A 70 -1.46 1.70 -14.51
C VAL A 70 -1.31 0.42 -15.31
N THR A 71 -1.33 -0.72 -14.64
CA THR A 71 -1.20 -2.05 -15.28
C THR A 71 -2.57 -2.70 -15.47
N ALA A 72 -2.67 -3.72 -16.34
CA ALA A 72 -3.93 -4.43 -16.52
C ALA A 72 -4.15 -5.44 -15.39
N THR A 73 -3.09 -6.12 -14.97
CA THR A 73 -3.14 -7.17 -13.94
C THR A 73 -2.15 -6.94 -12.80
N LEU A 74 -2.32 -7.70 -11.72
CA LEU A 74 -1.36 -7.77 -10.62
C LEU A 74 -0.02 -8.36 -11.09
N GLU A 75 -0.07 -9.37 -11.97
CA GLU A 75 1.12 -9.98 -12.57
C GLU A 75 1.93 -8.95 -13.36
N ASP A 76 1.29 -8.12 -14.19
CA ASP A 76 1.94 -7.02 -14.92
C ASP A 76 2.59 -6.00 -13.95
N ALA A 77 1.97 -5.77 -12.80
CA ALA A 77 2.52 -4.87 -11.78
C ALA A 77 3.78 -5.46 -11.13
N ILE A 78 3.79 -6.78 -10.90
CA ILE A 78 4.94 -7.53 -10.40
C ILE A 78 6.06 -7.51 -11.44
N GLU A 79 5.78 -7.88 -12.69
CA GLU A 79 6.76 -7.87 -13.78
C GLU A 79 7.40 -6.48 -13.91
N ARG A 80 6.60 -5.41 -13.82
CA ARG A 80 7.10 -4.04 -13.84
C ARG A 80 8.04 -3.74 -12.68
N LEU A 81 7.74 -4.19 -11.46
CA LEU A 81 8.60 -4.01 -10.30
C LEU A 81 9.92 -4.75 -10.47
N GLU A 82 9.87 -5.98 -10.99
CA GLU A 82 11.04 -6.81 -11.27
C GLU A 82 11.92 -6.20 -12.37
N ASP A 83 11.35 -5.76 -13.48
CA ASP A 83 12.05 -5.05 -14.55
C ASP A 83 12.70 -3.77 -14.05
N ARG A 84 11.96 -3.02 -13.24
CA ARG A 84 12.46 -1.78 -12.63
C ARG A 84 13.64 -2.09 -11.71
N ALA A 85 13.56 -3.15 -10.93
CA ALA A 85 14.64 -3.60 -10.08
C ALA A 85 15.85 -4.14 -10.85
N ALA A 86 15.63 -4.87 -11.94
CA ALA A 86 16.68 -5.38 -12.82
C ALA A 86 17.45 -4.25 -13.53
N SER A 87 16.77 -3.15 -13.86
CA SER A 87 17.39 -1.95 -14.45
C SER A 87 18.38 -1.23 -13.50
N TRP A 88 18.39 -1.58 -12.22
CA TRP A 88 19.20 -0.93 -11.19
C TRP A 88 20.64 -1.44 -11.15
N ASN A 89 21.48 -0.92 -12.05
CA ASN A 89 22.93 -1.07 -11.90
C ASN A 89 23.44 -0.47 -10.57
N THR A 90 24.44 -1.13 -9.97
CA THR A 90 24.91 -1.00 -8.58
C THR A 90 25.53 0.34 -8.16
N HIS A 91 25.62 1.34 -9.06
CA HIS A 91 26.31 2.61 -8.77
C HIS A 91 25.40 3.81 -8.46
N GLU A 92 24.07 3.68 -8.59
CA GLU A 92 23.14 4.81 -8.44
C GLU A 92 21.99 4.54 -7.46
N ALA A 93 22.20 3.72 -6.42
CA ALA A 93 21.17 3.51 -5.37
C ALA A 93 20.73 4.82 -4.72
N ALA A 94 21.66 5.75 -4.56
CA ALA A 94 21.42 7.00 -3.87
C ALA A 94 20.56 8.00 -4.62
N THR A 95 20.23 7.83 -5.92
CA THR A 95 19.45 8.78 -6.76
C THR A 95 18.05 8.30 -7.14
N ARG A 96 17.65 7.10 -6.72
CA ARG A 96 16.41 6.45 -7.19
C ARG A 96 15.16 7.07 -6.57
N PRO A 97 14.08 7.25 -7.35
CA PRO A 97 12.77 7.57 -6.80
C PRO A 97 12.21 6.35 -6.05
N PRO A 98 11.51 6.56 -4.92
CA PRO A 98 10.74 5.48 -4.30
C PRO A 98 9.59 5.05 -5.20
N ILE A 99 9.19 3.79 -5.05
CA ILE A 99 8.02 3.23 -5.70
C ILE A 99 6.92 3.08 -4.66
N LEU A 100 5.78 3.71 -4.88
CA LEU A 100 4.54 3.44 -4.16
C LEU A 100 3.76 2.38 -4.93
N TRP A 101 3.64 1.19 -4.35
CA TRP A 101 2.82 0.13 -4.92
C TRP A 101 1.51 0.03 -4.16
N LEU A 102 0.40 0.30 -4.84
CA LEU A 102 -0.94 0.15 -4.31
C LEU A 102 -1.59 -1.06 -4.97
N ALA A 103 -2.04 -2.02 -4.16
CA ALA A 103 -2.71 -3.21 -4.68
C ALA A 103 -3.80 -3.75 -3.75
N ALA A 104 -4.57 -4.72 -4.22
CA ALA A 104 -5.45 -5.58 -3.42
C ALA A 104 -5.11 -7.07 -3.68
N PRO A 105 -4.04 -7.62 -3.07
CA PRO A 105 -3.49 -8.94 -3.41
C PRO A 105 -4.47 -10.12 -3.27
N GLY A 106 -5.41 -10.05 -2.33
CA GLY A 106 -6.42 -11.10 -2.15
C GLY A 106 -5.79 -12.48 -1.91
N GLU A 107 -6.07 -13.43 -2.80
CA GLU A 107 -5.56 -14.80 -2.75
C GLU A 107 -4.07 -14.89 -3.12
N ASP A 108 -3.54 -13.92 -3.88
CA ASP A 108 -2.15 -13.88 -4.38
C ASP A 108 -1.20 -13.18 -3.38
N ALA A 109 -1.58 -13.12 -2.11
CA ALA A 109 -0.81 -12.42 -1.08
C ALA A 109 0.58 -13.04 -0.86
N ASP A 110 0.71 -14.35 -1.05
CA ASP A 110 1.99 -15.08 -0.97
C ASP A 110 2.93 -14.68 -2.11
N VAL A 111 2.44 -14.63 -3.35
CA VAL A 111 3.21 -14.20 -4.52
C VAL A 111 3.70 -12.76 -4.36
N VAL A 112 2.82 -11.86 -3.89
CA VAL A 112 3.17 -10.47 -3.61
C VAL A 112 4.22 -10.38 -2.51
N HIS A 113 4.12 -11.20 -1.46
CA HIS A 113 5.11 -11.22 -0.40
C HIS A 113 6.48 -11.73 -0.86
N ASP A 114 6.51 -12.81 -1.65
CA ASP A 114 7.73 -13.36 -2.23
C ASP A 114 8.40 -12.34 -3.16
N THR A 115 7.60 -11.58 -3.93
CA THR A 115 8.09 -10.45 -4.75
C THR A 115 8.74 -9.37 -3.87
N LEU A 116 8.11 -8.96 -2.76
CA LEU A 116 8.73 -7.97 -1.87
C LEU A 116 10.03 -8.49 -1.25
N CYS A 117 10.10 -9.78 -0.93
CA CYS A 117 11.31 -10.41 -0.41
C CYS A 117 12.43 -10.50 -1.44
N SER A 118 12.11 -10.76 -2.72
CA SER A 118 13.12 -10.81 -3.79
C SER A 118 13.67 -9.41 -4.13
N LEU A 119 12.94 -8.37 -3.77
CA LEU A 119 13.26 -6.96 -4.01
C LEU A 119 13.79 -6.24 -2.75
N ASP A 120 14.47 -6.95 -1.83
CA ASP A 120 14.97 -6.49 -0.51
C ASP A 120 16.10 -5.44 -0.57
N GLY A 121 15.85 -4.34 -1.25
CA GLY A 121 16.80 -3.25 -1.52
C GLY A 121 16.22 -2.21 -2.46
N ALA A 122 15.07 -2.53 -3.06
CA ALA A 122 14.16 -1.59 -3.65
C ALA A 122 13.57 -0.64 -2.59
N ASP A 123 13.49 0.65 -2.91
CA ASP A 123 12.76 1.61 -2.08
C ASP A 123 11.25 1.53 -2.40
N ILE A 124 10.65 0.37 -2.10
CA ILE A 124 9.23 0.09 -2.33
C ILE A 124 8.43 0.37 -1.05
N ILE A 125 7.39 1.17 -1.22
CA ILE A 125 6.37 1.45 -0.22
C ILE A 125 5.11 0.68 -0.67
N ALA A 126 4.97 -0.56 -0.19
CA ALA A 126 3.87 -1.43 -0.56
C ALA A 126 2.68 -1.28 0.40
N ILE A 127 1.53 -0.86 -0.12
CA ILE A 127 0.32 -0.61 0.65
C ILE A 127 -0.85 -1.36 0.00
N PHE A 128 -1.42 -2.28 0.76
CA PHE A 128 -2.42 -3.22 0.28
C PHE A 128 -3.79 -2.94 0.89
N ARG A 129 -4.82 -2.91 0.05
CA ARG A 129 -6.20 -2.89 0.51
C ARG A 129 -6.57 -4.30 0.97
N GLY A 130 -7.03 -4.42 2.21
CA GLY A 130 -7.38 -5.69 2.82
C GLY A 130 -6.47 -6.05 3.99
N ALA A 131 -6.75 -7.21 4.59
CA ALA A 131 -5.88 -7.80 5.58
C ALA A 131 -4.57 -8.21 4.91
N TRP A 132 -3.45 -7.94 5.57
CA TRP A 132 -2.12 -8.33 5.09
C TRP A 132 -1.49 -9.31 6.07
N PRO A 133 -1.28 -10.59 5.70
CA PRO A 133 -0.82 -11.61 6.63
C PRO A 133 0.69 -11.55 6.92
N TYR A 134 1.47 -10.88 6.07
CA TYR A 134 2.93 -10.83 6.15
C TYR A 134 3.49 -9.55 6.77
N GLY A 135 2.64 -8.64 7.25
CA GLY A 135 3.06 -7.35 7.81
C GLY A 135 1.93 -6.70 8.64
N PRO A 136 2.13 -5.46 9.11
CA PRO A 136 1.09 -4.81 9.90
C PRO A 136 -0.13 -4.50 9.04
N THR A 137 -1.32 -4.61 9.65
CA THR A 137 -2.58 -4.15 9.05
C THR A 137 -3.13 -2.99 9.88
N HIS A 138 -3.30 -1.84 9.25
CA HIS A 138 -3.86 -0.65 9.88
C HIS A 138 -5.38 -0.59 9.71
N LEU A 139 -6.08 -0.25 10.78
CA LEU A 139 -7.50 0.09 10.73
C LEU A 139 -7.66 1.56 10.35
N VAL A 140 -8.55 1.87 9.42
CA VAL A 140 -8.81 3.20 8.88
C VAL A 140 -10.30 3.53 9.04
N ASP A 141 -10.60 4.41 9.99
CA ASP A 141 -11.93 4.95 10.20
C ASP A 141 -12.24 6.05 9.16
N ALA A 142 -13.48 6.54 9.14
CA ALA A 142 -13.92 7.57 8.20
C ALA A 142 -13.06 8.86 8.28
N ASP A 143 -12.58 9.19 9.48
CA ASP A 143 -11.79 10.39 9.76
C ASP A 143 -10.27 10.15 9.66
N GLY A 144 -9.83 8.91 9.34
CA GLY A 144 -8.42 8.56 9.12
C GLY A 144 -7.94 7.31 9.85
N PRO A 145 -6.62 7.03 9.79
CA PRO A 145 -6.02 5.87 10.45
C PRO A 145 -6.28 5.86 11.96
N ARG A 146 -6.85 4.76 12.46
CA ARG A 146 -7.07 4.55 13.88
C ARG A 146 -5.73 4.37 14.58
N GLN A 147 -5.48 5.20 15.59
CA GLN A 147 -4.35 5.00 16.51
C GLN A 147 -4.68 3.83 17.43
N VAL A 148 -3.75 2.89 17.56
CA VAL A 148 -3.87 1.82 18.56
C VAL A 148 -3.68 2.46 19.93
N PRO A 149 -4.51 2.17 20.95
CA PRO A 149 -4.27 2.68 22.29
C PRO A 149 -2.87 2.28 22.77
N ASN A 150 -2.10 3.23 23.27
CA ASN A 150 -0.71 3.01 23.72
C ASN A 150 -0.60 1.99 24.87
N GLN A 151 -1.71 1.65 25.53
CA GLN A 151 -1.78 0.60 26.53
C GLN A 151 -3.08 -0.19 26.32
N LEU A 152 -2.93 -1.49 26.04
CA LEU A 152 -4.03 -2.43 25.95
C LEU A 152 -3.70 -3.56 26.93
N GLU A 153 -4.49 -3.68 27.99
CA GLU A 153 -4.35 -4.78 28.94
C GLU A 153 -4.97 -6.03 28.28
N LEU A 154 -4.10 -6.90 27.77
CA LEU A 154 -4.52 -8.15 27.14
C LEU A 154 -4.92 -9.14 28.22
N LEU A 155 -6.15 -9.60 28.16
CA LEU A 155 -6.66 -10.61 29.08
C LEU A 155 -6.18 -11.99 28.63
N SER A 156 -5.71 -12.79 29.58
CA SER A 156 -5.62 -14.24 29.41
C SER A 156 -7.02 -14.83 29.20
N ALA A 157 -7.07 -16.04 28.62
CA ALA A 157 -8.34 -16.75 28.43
C ALA A 157 -9.12 -16.91 29.75
N SER A 158 -8.42 -17.18 30.87
CA SER A 158 -9.03 -17.27 32.20
C SER A 158 -9.59 -15.94 32.70
N GLU A 159 -8.90 -14.82 32.46
CA GLU A 159 -9.38 -13.49 32.85
C GLU A 159 -10.56 -13.03 32.00
N ALA A 160 -10.56 -13.37 30.70
CA ALA A 160 -11.69 -13.12 29.81
C ALA A 160 -12.93 -13.92 30.25
N ILE A 161 -12.77 -15.22 30.52
CA ILE A 161 -13.86 -16.08 31.03
C ILE A 161 -14.37 -15.55 32.37
N GLY A 162 -13.46 -15.22 33.30
CA GLY A 162 -13.83 -14.66 34.60
C GLY A 162 -14.67 -13.39 34.48
N LYS A 163 -14.27 -12.45 33.61
CA LYS A 163 -15.04 -11.22 33.33
C LYS A 163 -16.40 -11.49 32.69
N LEU A 164 -16.49 -12.44 31.76
CA LEU A 164 -17.75 -12.80 31.09
C LEU A 164 -18.75 -13.47 32.03
N THR A 165 -18.25 -14.27 32.99
CA THR A 165 -19.10 -14.96 33.98
C THR A 165 -19.43 -14.13 35.22
N ALA A 166 -18.80 -12.96 35.39
CA ALA A 166 -18.99 -12.08 36.54
C ALA A 166 -19.91 -10.88 36.28
N SER A 167 -20.37 -10.66 35.04
CA SER A 167 -21.41 -9.67 34.75
C SER A 167 -22.80 -10.27 35.05
N PRO A 168 -23.69 -9.55 35.76
CA PRO A 168 -24.99 -10.04 36.22
C PRO A 168 -26.00 -10.29 35.08
#